data_AF-A0A840VEQ0-F1
#
_entry.id   AF-A0A840VEQ0-F1
#
_cell.length_a   1.000
_cell.length_b   1.000
_cell.length_c   1.000
_cell.angle_alpha   90.00
_cell.angle_beta   90.00
_cell.angle_gamma   90.00
#
_symmetry.space_group_name_H-M   'P 1'
#
loop_
_entity.id
_entity.type
_entity.pdbx_description
1 polymer ?
#
loop_
_entity_poly.entity_id
_entity_poly.type
_entity_poly.pdbx_seq_one_letter_code
_entity_poly.pdbx_strand_id
1 'polypeptide(L)'
;MMARPFLNARRLVLAMAPGLVAGAHAQDFIRQIQVIDSSSVIYDIPISSDNGEVLSEPLAGDSAVFQLYATATLANNVTELKKLDEKTVGTYLPKVTVEILSEDPYDPPRTRADQTYGVRIKIAGLRADPDAPAEAKQIQVVRRYRLYDDETFEVVSEGSQEGTYTFDSNGNFVDNAISQRLPGDPDLPTKVAGEESFVAMTQGGPGGSTSEMASATVQIWPVAEAAFFGIEAGKTYQGLPPVASILLRDLYPNSTTYVQVYKGPQRLGVIGDALPTSVLHYETYLPQKANLALTDLNSFLAEDGEYTLEALTMTPFNDGAPELLASISFIIDRTLNVNGMISTAE
;
A
#
# COMPACT_ATOMS: atom_id res chain seq x y z
N MET A 1 -88.43 -13.55 16.15
CA MET A 1 -87.10 -13.06 16.59
C MET A 1 -86.31 -14.27 17.15
N MET A 2 -86.24 -15.43 16.48
CA MET A 2 -85.48 -15.81 15.27
C MET A 2 -84.05 -15.25 15.25
N ALA A 3 -82.95 -16.01 15.19
CA ALA A 3 -82.66 -17.44 15.36
C ALA A 3 -81.12 -17.57 15.58
N ARG A 4 -80.67 -18.50 16.44
CA ARG A 4 -79.35 -19.16 16.33
C ARG A 4 -79.45 -20.28 15.26
N PRO A 5 -78.39 -21.02 14.86
CA PRO A 5 -76.93 -20.83 14.85
C PRO A 5 -76.36 -21.07 13.43
N PHE A 6 -75.03 -21.16 13.21
CA PHE A 6 -74.38 -22.25 12.43
C PHE A 6 -72.86 -22.04 12.35
N LEU A 7 -72.12 -23.07 12.79
CA LEU A 7 -70.75 -23.36 12.41
C LEU A 7 -70.68 -23.51 10.88
N ASN A 8 -69.66 -22.96 10.22
CA ASN A 8 -69.16 -23.58 8.99
C ASN A 8 -67.66 -23.30 8.79
N ALA A 9 -66.88 -24.36 8.99
CA ALA A 9 -65.50 -24.45 8.59
C ALA A 9 -65.39 -24.29 7.07
N ARG A 10 -64.65 -23.30 6.60
CA ARG A 10 -64.08 -23.32 5.25
C ARG A 10 -62.56 -23.52 5.37
N ARG A 11 -62.18 -24.76 5.11
CA ARG A 11 -60.82 -25.17 4.72
C ARG A 11 -60.32 -24.23 3.62
N LEU A 12 -59.25 -23.49 3.89
CA LEU A 12 -58.40 -22.98 2.82
C LEU A 12 -57.39 -24.09 2.53
N VAL A 13 -57.56 -24.74 1.38
CA VAL A 13 -56.62 -25.71 0.83
C VAL A 13 -55.38 -24.93 0.42
N LEU A 14 -54.29 -25.10 1.18
CA LEU A 14 -52.96 -24.66 0.75
C LEU A 14 -52.51 -25.66 -0.33
N ALA A 15 -52.66 -25.27 -1.59
CA ALA A 15 -52.06 -26.01 -2.69
C ALA A 15 -50.53 -25.83 -2.60
N MET A 16 -49.84 -26.81 -2.03
CA MET A 16 -48.41 -26.98 -2.26
C MET A 16 -48.23 -27.38 -3.72
N ALA A 17 -47.89 -26.41 -4.57
CA ALA A 17 -47.19 -26.71 -5.80
C ALA A 17 -45.73 -27.04 -5.41
N PRO A 18 -45.19 -28.22 -5.75
CA PRO A 18 -43.76 -28.44 -5.73
C PRO A 18 -43.18 -27.70 -6.94
N GLY A 19 -43.08 -26.37 -6.82
CA GLY A 19 -42.29 -25.57 -7.74
C GLY A 19 -40.84 -25.83 -7.41
N LEU A 20 -40.09 -26.36 -8.38
CA LEU A 20 -38.65 -26.52 -8.30
C LEU A 20 -38.03 -25.24 -7.72
N VAL A 21 -37.29 -25.37 -6.63
CA VAL A 21 -36.29 -24.38 -6.26
C VAL A 21 -35.17 -24.55 -7.29
N ALA A 22 -35.34 -23.95 -8.47
CA ALA A 22 -34.20 -23.61 -9.30
C ALA A 22 -33.35 -22.67 -8.44
N GLY A 23 -32.12 -23.09 -8.13
CA GLY A 23 -31.15 -22.23 -7.49
C GLY A 23 -31.10 -20.93 -8.28
N ALA A 24 -31.54 -19.83 -7.68
CA ALA A 24 -31.33 -18.51 -8.24
C ALA A 24 -29.81 -18.31 -8.20
N HIS A 25 -29.13 -18.65 -9.29
CA HIS A 25 -27.79 -18.15 -9.54
C HIS A 25 -27.92 -16.64 -9.51
N ALA A 26 -27.31 -15.99 -8.51
CA ALA A 26 -27.26 -14.53 -8.47
C ALA A 26 -26.60 -14.08 -9.77
N GLN A 27 -27.38 -13.48 -10.66
CA GLN A 27 -26.95 -13.06 -11.97
C GLN A 27 -26.20 -11.73 -11.83
N ASP A 28 -25.10 -11.56 -12.57
CA ASP A 28 -24.37 -10.29 -12.61
C ASP A 28 -25.29 -9.18 -13.13
N PHE A 29 -25.16 -7.98 -12.55
CA PHE A 29 -26.03 -6.85 -12.89
C PHE A 29 -25.30 -5.52 -12.77
N ILE A 30 -25.82 -4.53 -13.48
CA ILE A 30 -25.46 -3.13 -13.30
C ILE A 30 -26.55 -2.48 -12.47
N ARG A 31 -26.17 -1.96 -11.31
CA ARG A 31 -27.04 -1.15 -10.46
C ARG A 31 -26.94 0.30 -10.87
N GLN A 32 -28.06 0.89 -11.25
CA GLN A 32 -28.20 2.31 -11.52
C GLN A 32 -28.95 2.97 -10.37
N ILE A 33 -28.34 3.96 -9.73
CA ILE A 33 -28.88 4.73 -8.62
C ILE A 33 -29.10 6.16 -9.08
N GLN A 34 -30.32 6.66 -8.96
CA GLN A 34 -30.68 8.04 -9.32
C GLN A 34 -31.48 8.70 -8.20
N VAL A 35 -31.40 10.03 -8.12
CA VAL A 35 -32.31 10.82 -7.30
C VAL A 35 -33.37 11.43 -8.20
N ILE A 36 -34.63 11.08 -7.98
CA ILE A 36 -35.79 11.61 -8.70
C ILE A 36 -36.73 12.19 -7.65
N ASP A 37 -37.06 13.48 -7.75
CA ASP A 37 -37.94 14.19 -6.80
C ASP A 37 -37.53 13.96 -5.33
N SER A 38 -36.24 14.11 -5.03
CA SER A 38 -35.64 13.91 -3.69
C SER A 38 -35.75 12.48 -3.14
N SER A 39 -36.12 11.51 -3.98
CA SER A 39 -36.19 10.09 -3.63
C SER A 39 -35.11 9.31 -4.38
N SER A 40 -34.37 8.45 -3.68
CA SER A 40 -33.42 7.53 -4.31
C SER A 40 -34.19 6.40 -4.98
N VAL A 41 -33.95 6.21 -6.27
CA VAL A 41 -34.50 5.16 -7.11
C VAL A 41 -33.36 4.28 -7.58
N ILE A 42 -33.52 2.96 -7.41
CA ILE A 42 -32.51 1.95 -7.73
C ILE A 42 -33.07 1.04 -8.82
N TYR A 43 -32.31 0.87 -9.89
CA TYR A 43 -32.59 -0.08 -10.97
C TYR A 43 -31.46 -1.11 -11.02
N ASP A 44 -31.78 -2.38 -10.77
CA ASP A 44 -30.85 -3.49 -10.96
C ASP A 44 -31.08 -4.07 -12.35
N ILE A 45 -30.15 -3.80 -13.28
CA ILE A 45 -30.26 -4.13 -14.69
C ILE A 45 -29.44 -5.41 -14.94
N PRO A 46 -30.09 -6.55 -15.22
CA PRO A 46 -29.38 -7.81 -15.40
C PRO A 46 -28.53 -7.77 -16.67
N ILE A 47 -27.28 -8.25 -16.56
CA ILE A 47 -26.42 -8.43 -17.72
C ILE A 47 -26.90 -9.70 -18.44
N SER A 48 -27.46 -9.53 -19.63
CA SER A 48 -28.08 -10.60 -20.41
C SER A 48 -27.39 -10.86 -21.75
N SER A 49 -26.34 -10.10 -22.06
CA SER A 49 -25.60 -10.14 -23.33
C SER A 49 -24.11 -10.35 -23.10
N ASP A 50 -23.50 -11.20 -23.93
CA ASP A 50 -22.06 -11.50 -23.89
C ASP A 50 -21.21 -10.42 -24.60
N ASN A 51 -21.83 -9.36 -25.12
CA ASN A 51 -21.14 -8.29 -25.84
C ASN A 51 -20.65 -7.15 -24.92
N GLY A 52 -20.92 -7.23 -23.62
CA GLY A 52 -20.46 -6.23 -22.63
C GLY A 52 -21.22 -4.91 -22.64
N GLU A 53 -22.40 -4.85 -23.29
CA GLU A 53 -23.22 -3.64 -23.36
C GLU A 53 -24.62 -3.89 -22.80
N VAL A 54 -25.12 -2.97 -21.97
CA VAL A 54 -26.50 -2.98 -21.48
C VAL A 54 -27.10 -1.57 -21.58
N LEU A 55 -28.39 -1.48 -21.94
CA LEU A 55 -29.09 -0.20 -21.94
C LEU A 55 -29.48 0.17 -20.50
N SER A 56 -29.12 1.39 -20.11
CA SER A 56 -29.54 1.97 -18.84
C SER A 56 -31.00 2.40 -18.89
N GLU A 57 -31.64 2.53 -17.72
CA GLU A 57 -32.87 3.32 -17.65
C GLU A 57 -32.55 4.80 -17.96
N PRO A 58 -33.48 5.56 -18.55
CA PRO A 58 -33.25 6.98 -18.83
C PRO A 58 -32.81 7.75 -17.59
N LEU A 59 -31.93 8.74 -17.78
CA LEU A 59 -31.58 9.69 -16.72
C LEU A 59 -32.78 10.62 -16.49
N ALA A 60 -33.46 10.45 -15.35
CA ALA A 60 -34.57 11.32 -14.94
C ALA A 60 -34.14 12.44 -13.97
N GLY A 61 -32.99 12.27 -13.31
CA GLY A 61 -32.33 13.30 -12.48
C GLY A 61 -31.10 13.90 -13.14
N ASP A 62 -30.41 14.81 -12.42
CA ASP A 62 -29.20 15.50 -12.90
C ASP A 62 -27.98 14.58 -13.03
N SER A 63 -27.98 13.46 -12.30
CA SER A 63 -26.93 12.45 -12.34
C SER A 63 -27.45 11.05 -11.98
N ALA A 64 -26.63 10.05 -12.28
CA ALA A 64 -26.82 8.65 -11.90
C ALA A 64 -25.47 8.01 -11.56
N VAL A 65 -25.46 7.15 -10.55
CA VAL A 65 -24.34 6.28 -10.21
C VAL A 65 -24.62 4.89 -10.77
N PHE A 66 -23.67 4.35 -11.53
CA PHE A 66 -23.68 3.02 -12.10
C PHE A 66 -22.67 2.16 -11.36
N GLN A 67 -23.09 1.04 -10.77
CA GLN A 67 -22.24 0.11 -10.06
C GLN A 67 -22.31 -1.26 -10.74
N LEU A 68 -21.17 -1.80 -11.14
CA LEU A 68 -21.09 -3.15 -11.68
C LEU A 68 -20.97 -4.14 -10.53
N TYR A 69 -21.88 -5.10 -10.45
CA TYR A 69 -21.84 -6.19 -9.49
C TYR A 69 -21.71 -7.53 -10.20
N ALA A 70 -20.84 -8.38 -9.65
CA ALA A 70 -20.71 -9.76 -10.07
C ALA A 70 -20.83 -10.71 -8.88
N THR A 71 -21.35 -11.91 -9.14
CA THR A 71 -21.40 -12.98 -8.15
C THR A 71 -20.08 -13.74 -8.16
N ALA A 72 -19.30 -13.61 -7.09
CA ALA A 72 -18.07 -14.36 -6.90
C ALA A 72 -18.34 -15.61 -6.06
N THR A 73 -17.84 -16.77 -6.49
CA THR A 73 -17.81 -17.98 -5.65
C THR A 73 -16.49 -18.02 -4.88
N LEU A 74 -16.58 -17.95 -3.56
CA LEU A 74 -15.44 -18.05 -2.66
C LEU A 74 -14.95 -19.50 -2.51
N ALA A 75 -13.74 -19.69 -1.96
CA ALA A 75 -13.10 -21.00 -1.78
C ALA A 75 -13.91 -22.00 -0.93
N ASN A 76 -14.87 -21.52 -0.14
CA ASN A 76 -15.79 -22.31 0.67
C ASN A 76 -17.15 -22.60 -0.03
N ASN A 77 -17.24 -22.37 -1.34
CA ASN A 77 -18.48 -22.46 -2.15
C ASN A 77 -19.60 -21.49 -1.71
N VAL A 78 -19.27 -20.42 -0.97
CA VAL A 78 -20.20 -19.33 -0.70
C VAL A 78 -20.17 -18.35 -1.87
N THR A 79 -21.34 -18.00 -2.41
CA THR A 79 -21.49 -16.93 -3.40
C THR A 79 -21.68 -15.60 -2.70
N GLU A 80 -20.82 -14.63 -3.02
CA GLU A 80 -20.90 -13.25 -2.54
C GLU A 80 -21.08 -12.29 -3.72
N LEU A 81 -21.92 -11.28 -3.53
CA LEU A 81 -22.07 -10.20 -4.50
C LEU A 81 -20.93 -9.19 -4.31
N LYS A 82 -20.05 -9.05 -5.30
CA LYS A 82 -18.91 -8.15 -5.25
C LYS A 82 -19.10 -6.97 -6.19
N LYS A 83 -18.94 -5.74 -5.68
CA LYS A 83 -18.87 -4.55 -6.54
C LYS A 83 -17.52 -4.55 -7.27
N LEU A 84 -17.56 -4.52 -8.59
CA LEU A 84 -16.37 -4.54 -9.45
C LEU A 84 -15.97 -3.13 -9.91
N ASP A 85 -16.94 -2.28 -10.22
CA ASP A 85 -16.69 -0.92 -10.73
C ASP A 85 -17.82 0.03 -10.30
N GLU A 86 -17.55 1.33 -10.32
CA GLU A 86 -18.52 2.40 -10.09
C GLU A 86 -18.21 3.60 -10.99
N LYS A 87 -19.24 4.12 -11.67
CA LYS A 87 -19.13 5.34 -12.48
C LYS A 87 -20.32 6.25 -12.28
N THR A 88 -20.07 7.53 -12.25
CA THR A 88 -21.13 8.54 -12.20
C THR A 88 -21.23 9.26 -13.53
N VAL A 89 -22.46 9.42 -13.99
CA VAL A 89 -22.77 10.19 -15.20
C VAL A 89 -23.77 11.28 -14.83
N GLY A 90 -23.65 12.43 -15.46
CA GLY A 90 -24.51 13.57 -15.18
C GLY A 90 -24.13 14.77 -16.03
N THR A 91 -25.07 15.70 -16.16
CA THR A 91 -24.93 16.86 -17.06
C THR A 91 -23.88 17.86 -16.57
N TYR A 92 -23.64 17.92 -15.26
CA TYR A 92 -22.81 18.94 -14.61
C TYR A 92 -21.67 18.35 -13.77
N LEU A 93 -21.25 17.12 -14.04
CA LEU A 93 -20.16 16.53 -13.27
C LEU A 93 -18.83 17.21 -13.58
N PRO A 94 -18.09 17.66 -12.56
CA PRO A 94 -16.75 18.18 -12.75
C PRO A 94 -15.81 17.04 -13.21
N LYS A 95 -14.74 17.41 -13.90
CA LYS A 95 -13.63 16.51 -14.21
C LYS A 95 -12.59 16.64 -13.11
N VAL A 96 -12.24 15.52 -12.50
CA VAL A 96 -11.20 15.45 -11.48
C VAL A 96 -10.13 14.46 -11.92
N THR A 97 -8.87 14.81 -11.71
CA THR A 97 -7.76 13.84 -11.76
C THR A 97 -7.01 13.91 -10.45
N VAL A 98 -6.65 12.75 -9.92
CA VAL A 98 -5.76 12.60 -8.77
C VAL A 98 -4.51 11.89 -9.26
N GLU A 99 -3.34 12.36 -8.85
CA GLU A 99 -2.05 11.82 -9.25
C GLU A 99 -1.13 11.82 -8.02
N ILE A 100 -0.46 10.71 -7.76
CA ILE A 100 0.60 10.63 -6.76
C ILE A 100 1.93 11.02 -7.40
N LEU A 101 2.71 11.82 -6.69
CA LEU A 101 4.06 12.24 -7.06
C LEU A 101 5.04 11.57 -6.10
N SER A 102 5.89 10.67 -6.60
CA SER A 102 6.92 10.01 -5.80
C SER A 102 8.25 9.99 -6.54
N GLU A 103 9.35 9.91 -5.80
CA GLU A 103 10.70 9.68 -6.34
C GLU A 103 10.84 8.27 -6.95
N ASP A 104 9.99 7.31 -6.56
CA ASP A 104 9.85 6.01 -7.22
C ASP A 104 8.54 5.95 -8.05
N PRO A 105 8.59 6.27 -9.36
CA PRO A 105 7.43 6.37 -10.23
C PRO A 105 6.95 5.00 -10.77
N TYR A 106 7.07 3.94 -9.98
CA TYR A 106 6.46 2.63 -10.27
C TYR A 106 4.93 2.75 -10.44
N ASP A 107 4.25 1.72 -10.94
CA ASP A 107 2.79 1.71 -11.08
C ASP A 107 2.16 0.56 -10.26
N PRO A 108 1.41 0.84 -9.18
CA PRO A 108 1.19 2.18 -8.59
C PRO A 108 2.47 2.78 -7.98
N PRO A 109 2.60 4.13 -7.84
CA PRO A 109 3.78 4.76 -7.27
C PRO A 109 4.11 4.24 -5.88
N ARG A 110 5.40 4.14 -5.57
CA ARG A 110 5.90 3.62 -4.30
C ARG A 110 6.63 4.72 -3.54
N THR A 111 6.61 4.67 -2.22
CA THR A 111 7.40 5.53 -1.34
C THR A 111 7.93 4.70 -0.16
N ARG A 112 8.89 5.23 0.59
CA ARG A 112 9.38 4.64 1.84
C ARG A 112 8.71 5.32 3.02
N ALA A 113 8.52 4.62 4.13
CA ALA A 113 7.73 5.10 5.27
C ALA A 113 8.27 6.38 5.94
N ASP A 114 9.56 6.66 5.79
CA ASP A 114 10.25 7.88 6.23
C ASP A 114 10.30 8.98 5.16
N GLN A 115 9.87 8.71 3.92
CA GLN A 115 9.92 9.65 2.81
C GLN A 115 8.57 10.31 2.59
N THR A 116 8.61 11.61 2.31
CA THR A 116 7.44 12.34 1.86
C THR A 116 7.12 12.00 0.40
N TYR A 117 5.84 12.08 0.05
CA TYR A 117 5.39 12.04 -1.33
C TYR A 117 4.44 13.22 -1.59
N GLY A 118 4.06 13.42 -2.84
CA GLY A 118 3.12 14.45 -3.25
C GLY A 118 1.80 13.92 -3.78
N VAL A 119 0.79 14.78 -3.77
CA VAL A 119 -0.47 14.58 -4.48
C VAL A 119 -0.77 15.79 -5.34
N ARG A 120 -1.24 15.54 -6.56
CA ARG A 120 -1.75 16.54 -7.48
C ARG A 120 -3.21 16.27 -7.77
N ILE A 121 -4.06 17.26 -7.52
CA ILE A 121 -5.49 17.20 -7.79
C ILE A 121 -5.82 18.31 -8.78
N LYS A 122 -6.30 17.92 -9.97
CA LYS A 122 -6.80 18.89 -10.97
C LYS A 122 -8.30 18.81 -11.02
N ILE A 123 -8.96 19.95 -10.91
CA ILE A 123 -10.42 20.07 -10.91
C ILE A 123 -10.82 21.06 -11.99
N ALA A 124 -11.75 20.64 -12.85
CA ALA A 124 -12.35 21.47 -13.88
C ALA A 124 -13.88 21.24 -13.94
N GLY A 125 -14.64 22.25 -14.34
CA GLY A 125 -16.08 22.12 -14.53
C GLY A 125 -16.94 22.35 -13.28
N LEU A 126 -16.35 22.71 -12.13
CA LEU A 126 -17.10 23.21 -10.99
C LEU A 126 -17.83 24.52 -11.35
N ARG A 127 -19.05 24.66 -10.82
CA ARG A 127 -19.97 25.78 -11.05
C ARG A 127 -20.03 26.66 -9.81
N ALA A 128 -19.85 27.96 -10.00
CA ALA A 128 -20.00 28.97 -8.95
C ALA A 128 -21.46 29.46 -8.78
N ASP A 129 -22.36 29.02 -9.65
CA ASP A 129 -23.77 29.41 -9.63
C ASP A 129 -24.45 28.87 -8.35
N PRO A 130 -25.04 29.74 -7.50
CA PRO A 130 -25.80 29.31 -6.32
C PRO A 130 -26.96 28.37 -6.63
N ASP A 131 -27.49 28.37 -7.84
CA ASP A 131 -28.62 27.50 -8.25
C ASP A 131 -28.15 26.15 -8.83
N ALA A 132 -26.84 25.95 -9.03
CA ALA A 132 -26.33 24.68 -9.53
C ALA A 132 -26.53 23.51 -8.53
N PRO A 133 -26.61 22.25 -9.00
CA PRO A 133 -26.63 21.09 -8.12
C PRO A 133 -25.40 21.00 -7.21
N ALA A 134 -25.52 20.36 -6.05
CA ALA A 134 -24.44 20.27 -5.06
C ALA A 134 -23.20 19.55 -5.62
N GLU A 135 -23.43 18.53 -6.46
CA GLU A 135 -22.42 17.71 -7.11
C GLU A 135 -21.57 18.52 -8.10
N ALA A 136 -22.10 19.65 -8.58
CA ALA A 136 -21.43 20.55 -9.51
C ALA A 136 -20.67 21.68 -8.80
N LYS A 137 -20.82 21.85 -7.49
CA LYS A 137 -20.26 23.00 -6.74
C LYS A 137 -18.98 22.68 -6.01
N GLN A 138 -18.81 21.42 -5.57
CA GLN A 138 -17.64 21.03 -4.79
C GLN A 138 -17.25 19.57 -4.97
N ILE A 139 -15.97 19.30 -4.70
CA ILE A 139 -15.38 17.97 -4.63
C ILE A 139 -14.83 17.75 -3.24
N GLN A 140 -15.07 16.56 -2.70
CA GLN A 140 -14.48 16.12 -1.45
C GLN A 140 -13.38 15.10 -1.76
N VAL A 141 -12.22 15.22 -1.15
CA VAL A 141 -11.16 14.22 -1.22
C VAL A 141 -10.99 13.62 0.16
N VAL A 142 -11.11 12.29 0.22
CA VAL A 142 -10.88 11.50 1.43
C VAL A 142 -9.61 10.67 1.27
N ARG A 143 -8.89 10.44 2.37
CA ARG A 143 -7.76 9.51 2.40
C ARG A 143 -8.22 8.16 2.93
N ARG A 144 -7.96 7.12 2.15
CA ARG A 144 -8.15 5.71 2.54
C ARG A 144 -6.81 5.04 2.73
N TYR A 145 -6.80 3.95 3.48
CA TYR A 145 -5.60 3.14 3.63
C TYR A 145 -5.92 1.65 3.55
N ARG A 146 -4.90 0.89 3.17
CA ARG A 146 -4.81 -0.57 3.37
C ARG A 146 -3.52 -0.85 4.12
N LEU A 147 -3.57 -1.70 5.15
CA LEU A 147 -2.39 -2.16 5.85
C LEU A 147 -1.98 -3.51 5.32
N TYR A 148 -0.67 -3.70 5.21
CA TYR A 148 -0.07 -4.97 4.87
C TYR A 148 0.43 -5.70 6.12
N ASP A 149 0.42 -7.02 6.03
CA ASP A 149 1.18 -7.89 6.91
C ASP A 149 2.67 -7.62 6.76
N ASP A 150 3.42 -7.64 7.87
CA ASP A 150 4.84 -7.27 7.90
C ASP A 150 5.77 -8.34 7.32
N GLU A 151 5.31 -9.59 7.20
CA GLU A 151 6.10 -10.68 6.63
C GLU A 151 5.73 -11.05 5.19
N THR A 152 4.43 -11.07 4.90
CA THR A 152 3.88 -11.51 3.61
C THR A 152 3.55 -10.36 2.66
N PHE A 153 3.40 -9.15 3.19
CA PHE A 153 2.94 -7.96 2.47
C PHE A 153 1.54 -8.12 1.84
N GLU A 154 0.71 -9.03 2.35
CA GLU A 154 -0.70 -9.18 1.97
C GLU A 154 -1.59 -8.20 2.76
N VAL A 155 -2.73 -7.80 2.20
CA VAL A 155 -3.68 -6.89 2.87
C VAL A 155 -4.30 -7.57 4.10
N VAL A 156 -4.14 -6.96 5.27
CA VAL A 156 -4.70 -7.45 6.54
C VAL A 156 -5.85 -6.59 7.06
N SER A 157 -5.87 -5.30 6.72
CA SER A 157 -6.97 -4.41 7.08
C SER A 157 -7.05 -3.23 6.13
N GLU A 158 -8.20 -2.57 6.12
CA GLU A 158 -8.42 -1.36 5.35
C GLU A 158 -9.32 -0.40 6.12
N GLY A 159 -9.21 0.90 5.81
CA GLY A 159 -9.94 1.93 6.51
C GLY A 159 -9.89 3.28 5.83
N SER A 160 -10.41 4.29 6.53
CA SER A 160 -10.35 5.69 6.12
C SER A 160 -9.68 6.51 7.20
N GLN A 161 -8.87 7.48 6.78
CA GLN A 161 -8.25 8.45 7.68
C GLN A 161 -9.27 9.49 8.12
N GLU A 162 -9.09 10.05 9.32
CA GLU A 162 -9.88 11.21 9.74
C GLU A 162 -9.51 12.46 8.92
N GLY A 163 -10.55 13.12 8.41
CA GLY A 163 -10.47 14.36 7.67
C GLY A 163 -10.93 14.23 6.21
N THR A 164 -11.57 15.30 5.74
CA THR A 164 -12.00 15.46 4.34
C THR A 164 -11.48 16.79 3.84
N TYR A 165 -10.88 16.79 2.65
CA TYR A 165 -10.47 18.01 1.96
C TYR A 165 -11.59 18.43 1.01
N THR A 166 -12.11 19.64 1.15
CA THR A 166 -13.17 20.16 0.28
C THR A 166 -12.60 21.20 -0.66
N PHE A 167 -12.93 21.07 -1.95
CA PHE A 167 -12.56 21.98 -3.01
C PHE A 167 -13.82 22.54 -3.66
N ASP A 168 -13.95 23.86 -3.68
CA ASP A 168 -15.11 24.62 -4.20
C ASP A 168 -14.77 25.43 -5.46
N SER A 169 -13.56 25.24 -6.00
CA SER A 169 -13.05 25.99 -7.14
C SER A 169 -12.25 25.11 -8.10
N ASN A 170 -12.31 25.49 -9.38
CA ASN A 170 -11.49 24.86 -10.41
C ASN A 170 -10.02 25.26 -10.21
N GLY A 171 -9.10 24.32 -10.46
CA GLY A 171 -7.69 24.59 -10.24
C GLY A 171 -6.79 23.37 -10.34
N ASN A 172 -5.50 23.61 -10.14
CA ASN A 172 -4.46 22.60 -9.99
C ASN A 172 -3.88 22.75 -8.58
N PHE A 173 -4.24 21.82 -7.69
CA PHE A 173 -3.83 21.80 -6.30
C PHE A 173 -2.72 20.79 -6.14
N VAL A 174 -1.59 21.21 -5.57
CA VAL A 174 -0.42 20.36 -5.39
C VAL A 174 0.06 20.48 -3.95
N ASP A 175 0.24 19.35 -3.29
CA ASP A 175 0.97 19.23 -2.04
C ASP A 175 2.11 18.22 -2.27
N ASN A 176 3.36 18.61 -2.00
CA ASN A 176 4.54 17.78 -2.23
C ASN A 176 5.18 17.26 -0.94
N ALA A 177 4.60 17.56 0.22
CA ALA A 177 5.20 17.29 1.52
C ALA A 177 4.29 16.43 2.41
N ILE A 178 3.66 15.41 1.80
CA ILE A 178 2.77 14.51 2.52
C ILE A 178 3.60 13.38 3.12
N SER A 179 3.56 13.27 4.45
CA SER A 179 3.98 12.06 5.15
C SER A 179 2.86 11.03 5.17
N GLN A 180 3.24 9.76 5.16
CA GLN A 180 2.31 8.65 5.38
C GLN A 180 1.60 8.79 6.75
N ARG A 181 0.35 8.31 6.83
CA ARG A 181 -0.45 8.29 8.05
C ARG A 181 -1.00 6.88 8.35
N LEU A 182 -0.36 5.84 7.84
CA LEU A 182 -0.77 4.46 8.07
C LEU A 182 -0.81 4.17 9.57
N PRO A 183 -1.89 3.56 10.09
CA PRO A 183 -1.89 3.06 11.46
C PRO A 183 -0.80 2.00 11.65
N GLY A 184 -0.10 2.04 12.77
CA GLY A 184 0.97 1.11 13.08
C GLY A 184 1.50 1.33 14.49
N ASP A 185 2.62 0.69 14.81
CA ASP A 185 3.31 0.91 16.08
C ASP A 185 3.85 2.36 16.14
N PRO A 186 3.38 3.19 17.09
CA PRO A 186 3.83 4.57 17.22
C PRO A 186 5.33 4.70 17.54
N ASP A 187 5.96 3.66 18.09
CA ASP A 187 7.39 3.64 18.38
C ASP A 187 8.23 3.22 17.15
N LEU A 188 7.59 2.66 16.10
CA LEU A 188 8.23 2.21 14.86
C LEU A 188 7.52 2.75 13.60
N PRO A 189 7.35 4.08 13.45
CA PRO A 189 6.62 4.67 12.33
C PRO A 189 7.30 4.41 10.96
N THR A 190 8.57 4.03 10.96
CA THR A 190 9.34 3.68 9.76
C THR A 190 9.15 2.24 9.32
N LYS A 191 8.40 1.42 10.07
CA LYS A 191 8.17 0.00 9.80
C LYS A 191 6.76 -0.32 9.29
N VAL A 192 5.93 0.69 9.08
CA VAL A 192 4.60 0.50 8.48
C VAL A 192 4.72 0.12 7.01
N ALA A 193 3.82 -0.77 6.58
CA ALA A 193 3.68 -1.21 5.19
C ALA A 193 2.20 -1.15 4.79
N GLY A 194 1.92 -0.68 3.59
CA GLY A 194 0.54 -0.55 3.14
C GLY A 194 0.35 0.30 1.90
N GLU A 195 -0.88 0.76 1.72
CA GLU A 195 -1.28 1.68 0.68
C GLU A 195 -2.01 2.87 1.28
N GLU A 196 -1.81 4.05 0.70
CA GLU A 196 -2.68 5.19 0.92
C GLU A 196 -3.29 5.65 -0.39
N SER A 197 -4.59 5.88 -0.38
CA SER A 197 -5.35 6.30 -1.55
C SER A 197 -6.03 7.63 -1.31
N PHE A 198 -5.94 8.54 -2.27
CA PHE A 198 -6.67 9.79 -2.30
C PHE A 198 -7.85 9.62 -3.24
N VAL A 199 -9.05 9.67 -2.68
CA VAL A 199 -10.28 9.38 -3.42
C VAL A 199 -11.09 10.66 -3.52
N ALA A 200 -11.18 11.21 -4.72
CA ALA A 200 -12.04 12.34 -5.03
C ALA A 200 -13.47 11.87 -5.26
N MET A 201 -14.39 12.45 -4.50
CA MET A 201 -15.80 12.12 -4.48
C MET A 201 -16.63 13.37 -4.82
N THR A 202 -17.75 13.19 -5.51
CA THR A 202 -18.80 14.21 -5.57
C THR A 202 -19.53 14.29 -4.23
N GLN A 203 -20.01 15.48 -3.89
CA GLN A 203 -20.96 15.64 -2.81
C GLN A 203 -22.38 15.50 -3.34
N GLY A 204 -23.08 14.44 -2.92
CA GLY A 204 -24.52 14.34 -3.14
C GLY A 204 -25.26 15.47 -2.41
N GLY A 205 -26.34 15.99 -3.01
CA GLY A 205 -27.28 16.88 -2.35
C GLY A 205 -27.98 16.22 -1.14
N PRO A 206 -28.94 16.89 -0.48
CA PRO A 206 -29.71 16.29 0.61
C PRO A 206 -30.40 14.98 0.16
N GLY A 207 -29.92 13.84 0.65
CA GLY A 207 -30.38 12.50 0.24
C GLY A 207 -29.70 11.91 -1.00
N GLY A 208 -28.71 12.60 -1.59
CA GLY A 208 -27.93 12.14 -2.72
C GLY A 208 -26.76 11.24 -2.30
N SER A 209 -26.43 10.26 -3.15
CA SER A 209 -25.24 9.41 -2.99
C SER A 209 -23.97 10.19 -3.38
N THR A 210 -22.91 10.07 -2.58
CA THR A 210 -21.56 10.43 -3.02
C THR A 210 -21.07 9.38 -4.01
N SER A 211 -20.17 9.78 -4.89
CA SER A 211 -19.62 8.85 -5.87
C SER A 211 -18.17 9.16 -6.21
N GLU A 212 -17.40 8.12 -6.48
CA GLU A 212 -15.99 8.24 -6.82
C GLU A 212 -15.80 8.82 -8.22
N MET A 213 -14.99 9.87 -8.32
CA MET A 213 -14.69 10.57 -9.58
C MET A 213 -13.29 10.24 -10.09
N ALA A 214 -12.34 10.13 -9.18
CA ALA A 214 -10.97 9.77 -9.46
C ALA A 214 -10.29 9.31 -8.17
N SER A 215 -9.33 8.40 -8.30
CA SER A 215 -8.48 8.01 -7.20
C SER A 215 -7.05 7.79 -7.69
N ALA A 216 -6.11 7.93 -6.76
CA ALA A 216 -4.74 7.52 -6.96
C ALA A 216 -4.19 6.96 -5.66
N THR A 217 -3.31 5.97 -5.78
CA THR A 217 -2.79 5.18 -4.67
C THR A 217 -1.27 5.25 -4.65
N VAL A 218 -0.70 5.36 -3.46
CA VAL A 218 0.73 5.19 -3.21
C VAL A 218 0.94 3.96 -2.34
N GLN A 219 1.94 3.16 -2.66
CA GLN A 219 2.41 2.07 -1.80
C GLN A 219 3.50 2.58 -0.88
N ILE A 220 3.43 2.23 0.38
CA ILE A 220 4.35 2.66 1.42
C ILE A 220 5.08 1.42 1.93
N TRP A 221 6.40 1.45 1.83
CA TRP A 221 7.26 0.35 2.26
C TRP A 221 8.10 0.72 3.48
N PRO A 222 8.39 -0.26 4.36
CA PRO A 222 9.21 -0.04 5.55
C PRO A 222 10.64 0.39 5.18
N VAL A 223 11.30 1.05 6.12
CA VAL A 223 12.72 1.41 6.02
C VAL A 223 13.56 0.16 6.27
N ALA A 224 14.50 -0.10 5.37
CA ALA A 224 15.46 -1.19 5.47
C ALA A 224 16.24 -1.18 6.79
N GLU A 225 16.56 -2.37 7.29
CA GLU A 225 17.44 -2.53 8.46
C GLU A 225 18.51 -3.59 8.20
N ALA A 226 19.62 -3.45 8.91
CA ALA A 226 20.75 -4.34 8.81
C ALA A 226 21.33 -4.67 10.20
N ALA A 227 21.84 -5.89 10.36
CA ALA A 227 22.54 -6.31 11.56
C ALA A 227 23.72 -7.23 11.21
N PHE A 228 24.90 -6.89 11.72
CA PHE A 228 26.10 -7.72 11.62
C PHE A 228 26.10 -8.82 12.69
N PHE A 229 26.50 -10.02 12.30
CA PHE A 229 26.64 -11.19 13.17
C PHE A 229 28.02 -11.79 13.06
N GLY A 230 28.48 -12.42 14.15
CA GLY A 230 29.80 -13.05 14.21
C GLY A 230 30.97 -12.08 14.35
N ILE A 231 30.72 -10.77 14.37
CA ILE A 231 31.72 -9.72 14.67
C ILE A 231 31.14 -8.87 15.81
N GLU A 232 31.97 -8.53 16.80
CA GLU A 232 31.59 -7.73 17.96
C GLU A 232 32.31 -6.38 17.94
N ALA A 233 31.59 -5.32 18.31
CA ALA A 233 32.13 -3.97 18.31
C ALA A 233 33.31 -3.85 19.30
N GLY A 234 34.44 -3.29 18.83
CA GLY A 234 35.66 -3.06 19.60
C GLY A 234 36.45 -4.32 19.95
N LYS A 235 36.02 -5.50 19.50
CA LYS A 235 36.72 -6.76 19.80
C LYS A 235 37.98 -6.90 18.96
N THR A 236 39.04 -7.42 19.58
CA THR A 236 40.29 -7.77 18.91
C THR A 236 40.23 -9.19 18.37
N TYR A 237 40.63 -9.35 17.11
CA TYR A 237 40.71 -10.62 16.41
C TYR A 237 42.13 -10.83 15.87
N GLN A 238 42.67 -12.04 16.08
CA GLN A 238 43.90 -12.49 15.42
C GLN A 238 43.62 -13.08 14.02
N GLY A 239 42.36 -13.43 13.78
CA GLY A 239 41.80 -13.85 12.50
C GLY A 239 40.28 -13.74 12.63
N LEU A 240 39.61 -13.37 11.54
CA LEU A 240 38.17 -13.17 11.59
C LEU A 240 37.39 -14.46 11.88
N PRO A 241 36.23 -14.36 12.55
CA PRO A 241 35.32 -15.48 12.69
C PRO A 241 34.79 -15.92 11.32
N PRO A 242 34.84 -17.22 10.98
CA PRO A 242 34.37 -17.74 9.70
C PRO A 242 32.85 -17.61 9.50
N VAL A 243 32.13 -17.18 10.54
CA VAL A 243 30.67 -17.04 10.59
C VAL A 243 30.19 -15.59 10.48
N ALA A 244 31.08 -14.66 10.12
CA ALA A 244 30.71 -13.27 9.89
C ALA A 244 29.62 -13.18 8.81
N SER A 245 28.50 -12.55 9.15
CA SER A 245 27.35 -12.42 8.26
C SER A 245 26.61 -11.12 8.52
N ILE A 246 25.74 -10.76 7.58
CA ILE A 246 24.84 -9.62 7.69
C ILE A 246 23.41 -10.08 7.38
N LEU A 247 22.50 -9.79 8.31
CA LEU A 247 21.07 -9.93 8.10
C LEU A 247 20.51 -8.60 7.60
N LEU A 248 19.74 -8.66 6.52
CA LEU A 248 19.08 -7.53 5.89
C LEU A 248 17.57 -7.81 5.86
N ARG A 249 16.78 -6.84 6.29
CA ARG A 249 15.31 -6.88 6.26
C ARG A 249 14.78 -5.59 5.62
N ASP A 250 13.59 -5.69 5.06
CA ASP A 250 12.87 -4.54 4.48
C ASP A 250 13.67 -3.82 3.38
N LEU A 251 14.51 -4.54 2.63
CA LEU A 251 15.25 -3.95 1.51
C LEU A 251 14.27 -3.44 0.47
N TYR A 252 14.40 -2.17 0.12
CA TYR A 252 13.45 -1.49 -0.76
C TYR A 252 13.36 -2.23 -2.13
N PRO A 253 12.17 -2.33 -2.75
CA PRO A 253 12.00 -3.17 -3.95
C PRO A 253 12.90 -2.78 -5.13
N ASN A 254 13.21 -1.48 -5.27
CA ASN A 254 14.25 -0.99 -6.16
C ASN A 254 15.44 -0.56 -5.31
N SER A 255 16.44 -1.42 -5.13
CA SER A 255 17.61 -1.07 -4.32
C SER A 255 18.88 -1.78 -4.73
N THR A 256 20.00 -1.12 -4.44
CA THR A 256 21.32 -1.76 -4.44
C THR A 256 21.90 -1.66 -3.05
N THR A 257 22.16 -2.80 -2.42
CA THR A 257 22.67 -2.89 -1.05
C THR A 257 24.00 -3.62 -1.05
N TYR A 258 24.97 -3.12 -0.28
CA TYR A 258 26.29 -3.74 -0.19
C TYR A 258 26.95 -3.41 1.15
N VAL A 259 27.98 -4.18 1.51
CA VAL A 259 28.86 -3.89 2.63
C VAL A 259 30.17 -3.36 2.10
N GLN A 260 30.65 -2.25 2.67
CA GLN A 260 32.01 -1.77 2.46
C GLN A 260 32.87 -1.96 3.71
N VAL A 261 34.18 -2.06 3.51
CA VAL A 261 35.19 -2.14 4.57
C VAL A 261 36.24 -1.05 4.39
N TYR A 262 36.68 -0.44 5.48
CA TYR A 262 37.83 0.47 5.48
C TYR A 262 38.59 0.41 6.81
N LYS A 263 39.86 0.84 6.76
CA LYS A 263 40.72 0.94 7.95
C LYS A 263 40.45 2.25 8.71
N GLY A 264 40.34 2.16 10.03
CA GLY A 264 40.07 3.25 10.95
C GLY A 264 38.69 3.15 11.61
N PRO A 265 38.35 4.12 12.47
CA PRO A 265 37.06 4.19 13.14
C PRO A 265 35.95 4.66 12.19
N GLN A 266 34.69 4.38 12.56
CA GLN A 266 33.52 4.78 11.77
C GLN A 266 33.47 6.29 11.54
N ARG A 267 33.31 6.70 10.29
CA ARG A 267 33.12 8.10 9.89
C ARG A 267 32.19 8.20 8.69
N LEU A 268 31.21 9.11 8.78
CA LEU A 268 30.29 9.38 7.67
C LEU A 268 31.04 9.82 6.40
N GLY A 269 30.63 9.27 5.25
CA GLY A 269 31.14 9.64 3.94
C GLY A 269 32.51 9.06 3.59
N VAL A 270 33.06 8.15 4.41
CA VAL A 270 34.26 7.40 4.02
C VAL A 270 33.89 6.39 2.94
N ILE A 271 34.64 6.40 1.84
CA ILE A 271 34.52 5.42 0.77
C ILE A 271 35.54 4.32 1.03
N GLY A 272 35.03 3.13 1.34
CA GLY A 272 35.83 1.92 1.51
C GLY A 272 35.79 1.01 0.29
N ASP A 273 36.31 -0.20 0.46
CA ASP A 273 36.23 -1.25 -0.55
C ASP A 273 34.93 -2.04 -0.37
N ALA A 274 34.11 -2.12 -1.41
CA ALA A 274 32.89 -2.94 -1.38
C ALA A 274 33.26 -4.44 -1.38
N LEU A 275 32.65 -5.20 -0.46
CA LEU A 275 32.81 -6.65 -0.41
C LEU A 275 32.01 -7.29 -1.56
N PRO A 276 32.63 -7.91 -2.57
CA PRO A 276 31.93 -8.37 -3.77
C PRO A 276 30.80 -9.36 -3.48
N THR A 277 30.95 -10.18 -2.44
CA THR A 277 29.96 -11.20 -2.04
C THR A 277 28.76 -10.63 -1.28
N SER A 278 28.79 -9.34 -0.93
CA SER A 278 27.71 -8.66 -0.21
C SER A 278 26.78 -7.84 -1.11
N VAL A 279 27.12 -7.68 -2.40
CA VAL A 279 26.37 -6.82 -3.32
C VAL A 279 25.07 -7.50 -3.73
N LEU A 280 23.95 -6.86 -3.41
CA LEU A 280 22.60 -7.23 -3.82
C LEU A 280 21.99 -6.13 -4.65
N HIS A 281 21.26 -6.53 -5.69
CA HIS A 281 20.49 -5.63 -6.52
C HIS A 281 19.09 -6.19 -6.69
N TYR A 282 18.08 -5.38 -6.39
CA TYR A 282 16.68 -5.73 -6.52
C TYR A 282 15.95 -4.72 -7.39
N GLU A 283 15.13 -5.24 -8.30
CA GLU A 283 14.10 -4.52 -9.05
C GLU A 283 12.82 -5.37 -8.98
N THR A 284 12.27 -5.47 -7.79
CA THR A 284 11.09 -6.29 -7.48
C THR A 284 9.87 -5.44 -7.20
N TYR A 285 8.74 -6.10 -6.96
CA TYR A 285 7.51 -5.44 -6.53
C TYR A 285 7.47 -5.20 -5.01
N LEU A 286 7.85 -6.21 -4.22
CA LEU A 286 7.80 -6.19 -2.76
C LEU A 286 9.19 -6.00 -2.14
N PRO A 287 9.28 -5.51 -0.89
CA PRO A 287 10.52 -5.47 -0.14
C PRO A 287 11.15 -6.85 0.00
N GLN A 288 12.48 -6.89 0.12
CA GLN A 288 13.27 -8.12 0.14
C GLN A 288 14.00 -8.30 1.47
N LYS A 289 14.38 -9.55 1.75
CA LYS A 289 15.22 -9.92 2.89
C LYS A 289 16.36 -10.80 2.42
N ALA A 290 17.51 -10.66 3.07
CA ALA A 290 18.68 -11.45 2.74
C ALA A 290 19.52 -11.73 3.98
N ASN A 291 20.25 -12.83 3.95
CA ASN A 291 21.30 -13.13 4.92
C ASN A 291 22.55 -13.50 4.12
N LEU A 292 23.59 -12.68 4.23
CA LEU A 292 24.80 -12.82 3.43
C LEU A 292 25.97 -13.17 4.34
N ALA A 293 26.69 -14.22 3.98
CA ALA A 293 27.99 -14.51 4.58
C ALA A 293 29.02 -13.51 4.05
N LEU A 294 29.78 -12.89 4.96
CA LEU A 294 30.86 -11.96 4.61
C LEU A 294 32.15 -12.75 4.32
N THR A 295 32.08 -13.61 3.30
CA THR A 295 33.20 -14.44 2.88
C THR A 295 34.34 -13.59 2.33
N ASP A 296 35.57 -14.06 2.49
CA ASP A 296 36.79 -13.40 2.00
C ASP A 296 37.11 -12.03 2.63
N LEU A 297 36.46 -11.65 3.74
CA LEU A 297 36.76 -10.39 4.42
C LEU A 297 38.25 -10.26 4.80
N ASN A 298 38.96 -11.37 5.05
CA ASN A 298 40.40 -11.35 5.33
C ASN A 298 41.25 -10.74 4.21
N SER A 299 40.84 -10.83 2.93
CA SER A 299 41.60 -10.25 1.81
C SER A 299 41.63 -8.72 1.85
N PHE A 300 40.68 -8.09 2.55
CA PHE A 300 40.57 -6.64 2.74
C PHE A 300 41.24 -6.14 4.03
N LEU A 301 41.74 -7.04 4.88
CA LEU A 301 42.30 -6.72 6.20
C LEU A 301 43.81 -6.96 6.23
N ALA A 302 44.54 -6.40 5.26
CA ALA A 302 45.96 -6.72 5.05
C ALA A 302 46.87 -6.34 6.24
N GLU A 303 46.52 -5.31 6.98
CA GLU A 303 47.35 -4.77 8.08
C GLU A 303 46.65 -4.90 9.43
N ASP A 304 47.43 -4.88 10.52
CA ASP A 304 46.87 -4.74 11.87
C ASP A 304 46.33 -3.31 12.06
N GLY A 305 45.30 -3.19 12.89
CA GLY A 305 44.62 -1.93 13.19
C GLY A 305 43.11 -2.08 13.39
N GLU A 306 42.46 -0.95 13.62
CA GLU A 306 40.99 -0.85 13.65
C GLU A 306 40.44 -0.83 12.22
N TYR A 307 39.32 -1.51 12.01
CA TYR A 307 38.56 -1.52 10.76
C TYR A 307 37.08 -1.31 11.04
N THR A 308 36.39 -0.74 10.08
CA THR A 308 34.94 -0.56 10.09
C THR A 308 34.31 -1.24 8.88
N LEU A 309 33.21 -1.94 9.14
CA LEU A 309 32.25 -2.39 8.13
C LEU A 309 31.04 -1.47 8.16
N GLU A 310 30.54 -1.12 6.98
CA GLU A 310 29.31 -0.35 6.80
C GLU A 310 28.41 -1.05 5.78
N ALA A 311 27.16 -1.29 6.18
CA ALA A 311 26.11 -1.72 5.28
C ALA A 311 25.41 -0.49 4.70
N LEU A 312 25.45 -0.35 3.39
CA LEU A 312 24.92 0.78 2.65
C LEU A 312 23.81 0.31 1.71
N THR A 313 22.79 1.14 1.53
CA THR A 313 21.74 0.91 0.54
C THR A 313 21.53 2.14 -0.33
N MET A 314 21.32 1.92 -1.61
CA MET A 314 20.93 2.94 -2.58
C MET A 314 19.50 2.62 -3.01
N THR A 315 18.64 3.63 -3.00
CA THR A 315 17.22 3.53 -3.38
C THR A 315 16.88 4.66 -4.36
N PRO A 316 15.69 4.71 -4.98
CA PRO A 316 15.29 5.85 -5.81
C PRO A 316 15.28 7.18 -5.07
N PHE A 317 15.26 7.16 -3.74
CA PHE A 317 15.22 8.35 -2.91
C PHE A 317 16.59 9.02 -2.79
N ASN A 318 16.60 10.30 -2.44
CA ASN A 318 17.81 11.06 -2.15
C ASN A 318 18.81 11.03 -3.32
N ASP A 319 18.29 11.16 -4.55
CA ASP A 319 19.05 11.13 -5.80
C ASP A 319 19.90 9.85 -5.99
N GLY A 320 19.52 8.74 -5.36
CA GLY A 320 20.29 7.49 -5.41
C GLY A 320 21.55 7.48 -4.57
N ALA A 321 21.75 8.45 -3.67
CA ALA A 321 22.91 8.47 -2.79
C ALA A 321 22.85 7.31 -1.77
N PRO A 322 24.00 6.66 -1.46
CA PRO A 322 24.03 5.59 -0.46
C PRO A 322 23.65 6.08 0.94
N GLU A 323 22.79 5.31 1.60
CA GLU A 323 22.32 5.51 2.98
C GLU A 323 22.89 4.42 3.90
N LEU A 324 23.33 4.80 5.10
CA LEU A 324 23.87 3.88 6.09
C LEU A 324 22.76 3.11 6.80
N LEU A 325 22.78 1.78 6.70
CA LEU A 325 21.87 0.89 7.42
C LEU A 325 22.45 0.43 8.76
N ALA A 326 23.72 0.05 8.79
CA ALA A 326 24.41 -0.41 9.99
C ALA A 326 25.93 -0.26 9.84
N SER A 327 26.61 -0.17 10.98
CA SER A 327 28.07 -0.16 11.04
C SER A 327 28.58 -1.03 12.18
N ILE A 328 29.81 -1.52 12.04
CA ILE A 328 30.54 -2.16 13.14
C ILE A 328 32.04 -1.94 13.00
N SER A 329 32.70 -1.53 14.08
CA SER A 329 34.16 -1.41 14.14
C SER A 329 34.77 -2.49 15.01
N PHE A 330 35.92 -3.04 14.60
CA PHE A 330 36.66 -4.07 15.32
C PHE A 330 38.17 -3.93 15.09
N ILE A 331 38.98 -4.66 15.85
CA ILE A 331 40.43 -4.56 15.82
C ILE A 331 41.03 -5.85 15.27
N ILE A 332 41.98 -5.73 14.36
CA ILE A 332 42.85 -6.81 13.90
C ILE A 332 44.22 -6.64 14.53
N ASP A 333 44.66 -7.64 15.28
CA ASP A 333 46.00 -7.71 15.86
C ASP A 333 46.54 -9.13 15.68
N ARG A 334 47.49 -9.29 14.76
CA ARG A 334 48.13 -10.56 14.44
C ARG A 334 49.51 -10.67 15.07
N THR A 335 49.86 -9.72 15.93
CA THR A 335 51.17 -9.68 16.59
C THR A 335 51.32 -10.87 17.55
N LEU A 336 52.27 -11.73 17.25
CA LEU A 336 52.63 -12.86 18.10
C LEU A 336 53.69 -12.43 19.12
N ASN A 337 53.32 -12.34 20.39
CA ASN A 337 54.28 -12.08 21.47
C ASN A 337 54.81 -13.41 22.05
N VAL A 338 56.10 -13.71 21.82
CA VAL A 338 56.76 -14.91 22.36
C VAL A 338 57.73 -14.53 23.47
N ASN A 339 57.41 -14.94 24.70
CA ASN A 339 58.33 -14.86 25.83
C ASN A 339 59.05 -16.21 26.00
N GLY A 340 60.17 -16.38 25.31
CA GLY A 340 61.01 -17.58 25.41
C GLY A 340 62.11 -17.42 26.46
N MET A 341 62.22 -18.38 27.38
CA MET A 341 63.40 -18.57 28.22
C MET A 341 64.26 -19.67 27.62
N ILE A 342 65.46 -19.33 27.14
CA ILE A 342 66.44 -20.33 26.71
C ILE A 342 67.21 -20.76 27.97
N SER A 343 66.93 -21.96 28.49
CA SER A 343 67.81 -22.60 29.47
C SER A 343 68.76 -23.54 28.73
N THR A 344 70.02 -23.15 28.58
CA THR A 344 71.08 -24.10 28.26
C THR A 344 71.37 -24.91 29.51
N ALA A 345 71.06 -26.20 29.48
CA ALA A 345 71.66 -27.16 30.40
C ALA A 345 73.03 -27.53 29.83
N GLU A 346 74.10 -27.01 30.45
CA GLU A 346 75.43 -27.60 30.33
C GLU A 346 75.57 -28.84 31.20
#